data_AF-A0AAU9XLV5-F1
#
_entry.id   AF-A0AAU9XLV5-F1
#
_cell.length_a   1.000
_cell.length_b   1.000
_cell.length_c   1.000
_cell.angle_alpha   90.00
_cell.angle_beta   90.00
_cell.angle_gamma   90.00
#
_symmetry.space_group_name_H-M   'P 1'
#
loop_
_entity.id
_entity.type
_entity.pdbx_description
1 polymer ?
#
loop_
_entity_poly.entity_id
_entity_poly.type
_entity_poly.pdbx_seq_one_letter_code
_entity_poly.pdbx_strand_id
1 'polypeptide(L)'
;MSEMDFLEEQREEIESLKAIFPDEFSELSSFPPTFMIRIDELNIPSSVTSLQLKISLPLKYPEEIPLIEIPNRSNVMPKEFIEELISFLKCSCEESMGMPMVFGLVDSAKEWVEENAMRFNGFQGDQAAEIESDEETDGQDSIYLENFKDKLEMINAKGGRWDFVIGLIGKPSAGKSTFFNAATHQNMAKIGAHPFTTIEPNIGQAFYAIPCPCVQWNKQCHARYGHSAQGERFVPVLLKDVAGLVPGACEGRGRGNKFLNDLLDADVLIHVIDLSGQTDENGKPTTDYDPTRDVGWIQQELHSWIYDNIMDKWDSIVKKPAKLFDMFTGYHASQALIHLAFESAGITDKNLLTIPKTEKANAELLVHKLVDKFLCLRFPILLALNKVDFPDAVQNLKKFQEQFVDMTMVPVSARSECILQKASKDGVLTYQSGASYFEINHQTQDLSEQSKKELIQVKTSVLDVFGDTGVLQALSQAVSLRSPVYAFPVNCLDTCQSINVITKEKPQIFRDCIVLKPGTTVEKLFNILLYPPVSLLAGEYVRAEGVSSKGVKSVLHKHDIVNETNQILKIMSTRKASHSTKTRK
;
A
#
# COMPACT_ATOMS: atom_id res chain seq x y z
N MET A 1 14.21 9.99 39.56
CA MET A 1 13.72 8.70 39.02
C MET A 1 14.75 8.12 38.06
N SER A 2 14.89 6.79 38.05
CA SER A 2 15.68 6.07 37.03
C SER A 2 14.94 6.07 35.69
N GLU A 3 15.61 5.85 34.55
CA GLU A 3 14.93 5.72 33.24
C GLU A 3 13.90 4.58 33.23
N MET A 4 14.06 3.55 34.07
CA MET A 4 13.06 2.49 34.22
C MET A 4 11.80 2.97 34.95
N ASP A 5 11.93 3.89 35.91
CA ASP A 5 10.79 4.37 36.71
C ASP A 5 9.82 5.19 35.84
N PHE A 6 10.34 6.03 34.93
CA PHE A 6 9.52 6.82 34.00
C PHE A 6 8.77 5.95 32.97
N LEU A 7 9.39 4.86 32.51
CA LEU A 7 8.74 3.92 31.59
C LEU A 7 7.63 3.12 32.28
N GLU A 8 7.79 2.83 33.57
CA GLU A 8 6.77 2.17 34.38
C GLU A 8 5.56 3.09 34.59
N GLU A 9 5.77 4.37 34.96
CA GLU A 9 4.68 5.34 35.10
C GLU A 9 3.93 5.60 33.78
N GLN A 10 4.64 5.71 32.65
CA GLN A 10 4.02 5.84 31.33
C GLN A 10 3.15 4.62 30.99
N ARG A 11 3.62 3.41 31.33
CA ARG A 11 2.87 2.17 31.10
C ARG A 11 1.60 2.12 31.95
N GLU A 12 1.71 2.46 33.24
CA GLU A 12 0.59 2.48 34.18
C GLU A 12 -0.50 3.48 33.77
N GLU A 13 -0.11 4.68 33.32
CA GLU A 13 -1.09 5.66 32.84
C GLU A 13 -1.77 5.20 31.53
N ILE A 14 -1.02 4.63 30.58
CA ILE A 14 -1.60 4.10 29.33
C ILE A 14 -2.56 2.95 29.60
N GLU A 15 -2.22 2.03 30.50
CA GLU A 15 -3.12 0.94 30.91
C GLU A 15 -4.38 1.49 31.58
N SER A 16 -4.24 2.50 32.42
CA SER A 16 -5.38 3.18 33.05
C SER A 16 -6.28 3.87 32.01
N LEU A 17 -5.71 4.58 31.04
CA LEU A 17 -6.46 5.23 29.96
C LEU A 17 -7.16 4.22 29.06
N LYS A 18 -6.53 3.08 28.76
CA LYS A 18 -7.17 1.98 28.01
C LYS A 18 -8.36 1.39 28.76
N ALA A 19 -8.30 1.33 30.09
CA ALA A 19 -9.41 0.85 30.92
C ALA A 19 -10.55 1.87 31.01
N ILE A 20 -10.23 3.17 31.05
CA ILE A 20 -11.20 4.26 31.14
C ILE A 20 -11.88 4.51 29.78
N PHE A 21 -11.14 4.42 28.67
CA PHE A 21 -11.57 4.77 27.31
C PHE A 21 -11.43 3.57 26.33
N PRO A 22 -12.08 2.42 26.56
CA PRO A 22 -11.79 1.18 25.82
C PRO A 22 -12.11 1.27 24.31
N ASP A 23 -13.15 2.02 23.93
CA ASP A 23 -13.60 2.17 22.54
C ASP A 23 -13.06 3.45 21.86
N GLU A 24 -12.52 4.37 22.66
CA GLU A 24 -12.09 5.72 22.25
C GLU A 24 -10.56 5.86 22.17
N PHE A 25 -9.82 4.95 22.83
CA PHE A 25 -8.36 4.93 22.86
C PHE A 25 -7.79 4.13 21.69
N SER A 26 -6.85 4.73 20.96
CA SER A 26 -6.12 4.09 19.85
C SER A 26 -4.61 4.30 19.99
N GLU A 27 -3.86 3.22 20.18
CA GLU A 27 -2.39 3.28 20.26
C GLU A 27 -1.77 3.43 18.86
N LEU A 28 -0.85 4.38 18.70
CA LEU A 28 -0.23 4.74 17.40
C LEU A 28 1.24 4.35 17.32
N SER A 29 1.96 4.43 18.43
CA SER A 29 3.38 4.06 18.54
C SER A 29 3.73 3.68 19.97
N SER A 30 4.56 2.67 20.15
CA SER A 30 5.08 2.25 21.46
C SER A 30 6.34 3.01 21.89
N PHE A 31 7.04 3.70 20.97
CA PHE A 31 8.22 4.50 21.33
C PHE A 31 8.45 5.70 20.37
N PRO A 32 8.41 6.96 20.86
CA PRO A 32 7.83 7.36 22.14
C PRO A 32 6.34 6.97 22.20
N PRO A 33 5.81 6.57 23.39
CA PRO A 33 4.42 6.19 23.52
C PRO A 33 3.51 7.28 22.96
N THR A 34 2.76 6.95 21.92
CA THR A 34 1.89 7.87 21.22
C THR A 34 0.56 7.20 20.99
N PHE A 35 -0.50 7.87 21.38
CA PHE A 35 -1.86 7.36 21.28
C PHE A 35 -2.82 8.50 20.95
N MET A 36 -4.04 8.12 20.64
CA MET A 36 -5.11 9.02 20.27
C MET A 36 -6.33 8.70 21.10
N ILE A 37 -6.94 9.72 21.70
CA ILE A 37 -8.18 9.61 22.45
C ILE A 37 -9.26 10.37 21.67
N ARG A 38 -10.37 9.71 21.37
CA ARG A 38 -11.54 10.31 20.73
C ARG A 38 -12.53 10.73 21.81
N ILE A 39 -12.77 12.03 21.93
CA ILE A 39 -13.79 12.60 22.82
C ILE A 39 -15.09 12.69 22.04
N ASP A 40 -16.05 11.85 22.40
CA ASP A 40 -17.39 11.84 21.81
C ASP A 40 -18.38 12.73 22.57
N GLU A 41 -19.54 13.00 21.96
CA GLU A 41 -20.67 13.71 22.58
C GLU A 41 -20.39 15.18 22.93
N LEU A 42 -19.59 15.88 22.11
CA LEU A 42 -19.42 17.32 22.27
C LEU A 42 -20.70 18.06 21.89
N ASN A 43 -21.20 18.88 22.82
CA ASN A 43 -22.47 19.59 22.68
C ASN A 43 -22.32 20.89 21.84
N ILE A 44 -21.80 20.77 20.61
CA ILE A 44 -21.56 21.89 19.71
C ILE A 44 -22.67 21.95 18.65
N PRO A 45 -23.23 23.14 18.33
CA PRO A 45 -24.30 23.29 17.31
C PRO A 45 -23.89 22.99 15.85
N SER A 46 -22.61 22.70 15.59
CA SER A 46 -22.08 22.39 14.26
C SER A 46 -21.74 20.90 14.15
N SER A 47 -21.57 20.38 12.93
CA SER A 47 -21.33 18.97 12.57
C SER A 47 -20.10 18.28 13.20
N VAL A 48 -19.47 18.87 14.22
CA VAL A 48 -18.46 18.23 15.08
C VAL A 48 -19.16 17.34 16.10
N THR A 49 -19.15 16.03 15.88
CA THR A 49 -19.67 15.07 16.88
C THR A 49 -18.59 14.50 17.80
N SER A 50 -17.30 14.76 17.50
CA SER A 50 -16.17 14.21 18.24
C SER A 50 -14.88 15.01 18.03
N LEU A 51 -14.05 15.15 19.07
CA LEU A 51 -12.71 15.73 19.03
C LEU A 51 -11.66 14.63 19.18
N GLN A 52 -10.58 14.67 18.41
CA GLN A 52 -9.46 13.73 18.57
C GLN A 52 -8.28 14.46 19.21
N LEU A 53 -7.75 13.91 20.29
CA LEU A 53 -6.51 14.35 20.91
C LEU A 53 -5.43 13.31 20.63
N LYS A 54 -4.41 13.68 19.86
CA LYS A 54 -3.21 12.87 19.71
C LYS A 54 -2.19 13.34 20.75
N ILE A 55 -1.72 12.39 21.57
CA ILE A 55 -0.84 12.63 22.70
C ILE A 55 0.40 11.77 22.55
N SER A 56 1.58 12.39 22.64
CA SER A 56 2.87 11.68 22.70
C SER A 56 3.55 11.97 24.04
N LEU A 57 3.85 10.92 24.81
CA LEU A 57 4.52 11.03 26.10
C LEU A 57 6.05 11.17 25.90
N PRO A 58 6.69 12.22 26.44
CA PRO A 58 8.15 12.35 26.42
C PRO A 58 8.83 11.34 27.35
N LEU A 59 10.14 11.13 27.18
CA LEU A 59 10.90 10.13 27.94
C LEU A 59 10.87 10.35 29.46
N LYS A 60 10.71 11.59 29.92
CA LYS A 60 10.63 11.95 31.33
C LYS A 60 9.21 12.28 31.79
N TYR A 61 8.19 11.87 31.04
CA TYR A 61 6.82 12.00 31.51
C TYR A 61 6.64 11.27 32.86
N PRO A 62 5.97 11.85 33.88
CA PRO A 62 5.18 13.10 33.89
C PRO A 62 5.92 14.39 34.30
N GLU A 63 7.26 14.38 34.41
CA GLU A 63 8.06 15.59 34.67
C GLU A 63 8.20 16.50 33.43
N GLU A 64 7.92 15.99 32.23
CA GLU A 64 7.87 16.74 30.97
C GLU A 64 6.46 16.70 30.36
N ILE A 65 6.02 17.84 29.82
CA ILE A 65 4.68 18.02 29.23
C ILE A 65 4.52 17.15 27.98
N PRO A 66 3.40 16.41 27.84
CA PRO A 66 3.14 15.64 26.64
C PRO A 66 2.97 16.51 25.39
N LEU A 67 3.38 16.01 24.23
CA LEU A 67 3.10 16.67 22.97
C LEU A 67 1.64 16.43 22.59
N ILE A 68 0.85 17.51 22.56
CA ILE A 68 -0.57 17.49 22.22
C ILE A 68 -0.75 18.00 20.79
N GLU A 69 -1.42 17.20 19.95
CA GLU A 69 -1.81 17.56 18.60
C GLU A 69 -3.31 17.30 18.41
N ILE A 70 -4.03 18.25 17.79
CA ILE A 70 -5.43 18.10 17.45
C ILE A 70 -5.54 17.95 15.92
N PRO A 71 -5.68 16.72 15.39
CA PRO A 71 -5.76 16.49 13.95
C PRO A 71 -7.08 17.02 13.36
N ASN A 72 -7.06 18.23 12.80
CA ASN A 72 -8.19 18.82 12.08
C ASN A 72 -8.28 18.32 10.62
N ARG A 73 -8.58 17.03 10.46
CA ARG A 73 -8.54 16.35 9.16
C ARG A 73 -9.71 16.69 8.23
N SER A 74 -10.69 17.44 8.73
CA SER A 74 -11.95 17.75 8.04
C SER A 74 -12.23 19.26 7.94
N ASN A 75 -11.31 20.15 8.38
CA ASN A 75 -11.52 21.61 8.46
C ASN A 75 -12.78 22.04 9.22
N VAL A 76 -13.31 21.18 10.09
CA VAL A 76 -14.59 21.43 10.79
C VAL A 76 -14.39 22.43 11.93
N MET A 77 -13.18 22.54 12.48
CA MET A 77 -12.80 23.60 13.43
C MET A 77 -11.87 24.64 12.78
N PRO A 78 -12.09 25.95 12.96
CA PRO A 78 -11.14 26.97 12.52
C PRO A 78 -9.74 26.75 13.11
N LYS A 79 -8.68 27.07 12.35
CA LYS A 79 -7.30 26.89 12.82
C LYS A 79 -7.00 27.68 14.10
N GLU A 80 -7.50 28.90 14.20
CA GLU A 80 -7.35 29.77 15.38
C GLU A 80 -7.93 29.11 16.64
N PHE A 81 -9.06 28.42 16.52
CA PHE A 81 -9.70 27.72 17.63
C PHE A 81 -8.86 26.53 18.13
N ILE A 82 -8.23 25.80 17.22
CA ILE A 82 -7.34 24.68 17.57
C ILE A 82 -6.08 25.18 18.25
N GLU A 83 -5.54 26.31 17.80
CA GLU A 83 -4.38 26.95 18.43
C GLU A 83 -4.72 27.44 19.85
N GLU A 84 -5.89 28.05 20.05
CA GLU A 84 -6.39 28.43 21.37
C GLU A 84 -6.57 27.20 22.30
N LEU A 85 -7.19 26.12 21.81
CA LEU A 85 -7.39 24.89 22.58
C LEU A 85 -6.07 24.23 22.97
N ILE A 86 -5.13 24.10 22.02
CA ILE A 86 -3.79 23.55 22.32
C ILE A 86 -3.05 24.42 23.34
N SER A 87 -3.18 25.75 23.25
CA SER A 87 -2.59 26.68 24.22
C SER A 87 -3.19 26.49 25.61
N PHE A 88 -4.52 26.34 25.70
CA PHE A 88 -5.23 26.09 26.95
C PHE A 88 -4.79 24.76 27.59
N LEU A 89 -4.76 23.67 26.82
CA LEU A 89 -4.37 22.36 27.32
C LEU A 89 -2.91 22.31 27.80
N LYS A 90 -2.00 23.01 27.12
CA LYS A 90 -0.61 23.15 27.59
C LYS A 90 -0.50 23.85 28.93
N CYS A 91 -1.30 24.89 29.16
CA CYS A 91 -1.32 25.61 30.44
C CYS A 91 -1.85 24.71 31.57
N SER A 92 -2.87 23.89 31.29
CA SER A 92 -3.38 22.87 32.23
C SER A 92 -2.32 21.80 32.59
N CYS A 93 -1.48 21.39 31.62
CA CYS A 93 -0.35 20.50 31.90
C CYS A 93 0.68 21.11 32.85
N GLU A 94 0.97 22.41 32.72
CA GLU A 94 1.97 23.11 33.54
C GLU A 94 1.57 23.12 35.04
N GLU A 95 0.27 23.20 35.32
CA GLU A 95 -0.28 23.15 36.68
C GLU A 95 -0.23 21.75 37.31
N SER A 96 -0.16 20.71 36.47
CA SER A 96 -0.21 19.29 36.87
C SER A 96 1.13 18.56 36.72
N MET A 97 2.24 19.28 36.55
CA MET A 97 3.57 18.68 36.36
C MET A 97 3.98 17.80 37.54
N GLY A 98 4.53 16.62 37.24
CA GLY A 98 4.93 15.63 38.23
C GLY A 98 3.82 14.67 38.67
N MET A 99 2.65 14.71 38.02
CA MET A 99 1.58 13.72 38.17
C MET A 99 1.06 13.25 36.80
N PRO A 100 0.50 12.04 36.68
CA PRO A 100 -0.24 11.62 35.49
C PRO A 100 -1.36 12.61 35.18
N MET A 101 -1.31 13.25 34.01
CA MET A 101 -2.16 14.40 33.65
C MET A 101 -3.06 14.14 32.43
N VAL A 102 -2.93 12.99 31.74
CA VAL A 102 -3.63 12.76 30.46
C VAL A 102 -5.14 12.63 30.63
N PHE A 103 -5.61 12.00 31.70
CA PHE A 103 -7.04 11.93 32.00
C PHE A 103 -7.65 13.33 32.22
N GLY A 104 -6.99 14.17 33.03
CA GLY A 104 -7.41 15.55 33.27
C GLY A 104 -7.39 16.42 32.00
N LEU A 105 -6.48 16.13 31.05
CA LEU A 105 -6.45 16.82 29.75
C LEU A 105 -7.67 16.50 28.87
N VAL A 106 -8.17 15.27 28.93
CA VAL A 106 -9.37 14.86 28.19
C VAL A 106 -10.59 15.61 28.72
N ASP A 107 -10.75 15.68 30.04
CA ASP A 107 -11.84 16.43 30.68
C ASP A 107 -11.73 17.93 30.41
N SER A 108 -10.53 18.51 30.56
CA SER A 108 -10.27 19.93 30.29
C SER A 108 -10.57 20.29 28.82
N ALA A 109 -10.24 19.40 27.89
CA ALA A 109 -10.55 19.61 26.47
C ALA A 109 -12.06 19.58 26.20
N LYS A 110 -12.81 18.69 26.88
CA LYS A 110 -14.25 18.61 26.76
C LYS A 110 -14.93 19.88 27.29
N GLU A 111 -14.58 20.32 28.50
CA GLU A 111 -15.12 21.53 29.13
C GLU A 111 -14.86 22.78 28.28
N TRP A 112 -13.61 22.97 27.84
CA TRP A 112 -13.23 24.14 27.04
C TRP A 112 -14.02 24.24 25.72
N VAL A 113 -14.24 23.10 25.07
CA VAL A 113 -15.00 23.04 23.82
C VAL A 113 -16.48 23.35 24.04
N GLU A 114 -17.07 22.87 25.14
CA GLU A 114 -18.45 23.20 25.52
C GLU A 114 -18.63 24.69 25.83
N GLU A 115 -17.68 25.31 26.55
CA GLU A 115 -17.70 26.73 26.88
C GLU A 115 -17.58 27.64 25.64
N ASN A 116 -16.83 27.21 24.62
CA ASN A 116 -16.60 27.99 23.41
C ASN A 116 -17.54 27.62 22.23
N ALA A 117 -18.50 26.73 22.44
CA ALA A 117 -19.40 26.23 21.39
C ALA A 117 -20.20 27.33 20.66
N MET A 118 -20.52 28.45 21.32
CA MET A 118 -21.25 29.57 20.70
C MET A 118 -20.42 30.38 19.68
N ARG A 119 -19.08 30.31 19.73
CA ARG A 119 -18.18 31.03 18.80
C ARG A 119 -18.19 30.44 17.38
N PHE A 120 -18.82 29.27 17.17
CA PHE A 120 -18.88 28.56 15.88
C PHE A 120 -19.92 29.10 14.87
N ASN A 121 -20.92 29.88 15.29
CA ASN A 121 -22.08 30.23 14.44
C ASN A 121 -21.83 31.27 13.32
N GLY A 122 -20.63 31.86 13.22
CA GLY A 122 -20.38 33.05 12.39
C GLY A 122 -19.90 32.85 10.94
N PHE A 123 -19.67 31.62 10.46
CA PHE A 123 -18.76 31.39 9.32
C PHE A 123 -19.34 30.81 8.01
N GLN A 124 -20.67 30.76 7.80
CA GLN A 124 -21.23 30.31 6.51
C GLN A 124 -22.34 31.22 5.98
N GLY A 125 -22.02 31.97 4.92
CA GLY A 125 -22.98 32.67 4.06
C GLY A 125 -22.42 32.76 2.64
N ASP A 126 -23.22 32.26 1.70
CA ASP A 126 -23.19 32.52 0.25
C ASP A 126 -22.08 31.90 -0.62
N GLN A 127 -22.43 30.84 -1.36
CA GLN A 127 -22.72 30.91 -2.81
C GLN A 127 -22.93 29.49 -3.38
N ALA A 128 -24.17 29.20 -3.78
CA ALA A 128 -24.54 28.05 -4.60
C ALA A 128 -25.17 28.55 -5.90
N ALA A 129 -24.68 28.09 -7.04
CA ALA A 129 -25.39 28.17 -8.32
C ALA A 129 -25.07 26.93 -9.18
N GLU A 130 -26.15 26.16 -9.43
CA GLU A 130 -26.60 25.37 -10.59
C GLU A 130 -25.62 24.98 -11.71
N ILE A 131 -25.60 23.69 -12.08
CA ILE A 131 -25.44 23.19 -13.47
C ILE A 131 -26.26 21.88 -13.66
N GLU A 132 -26.88 21.80 -14.84
CA GLU A 132 -27.80 20.80 -15.39
C GLU A 132 -27.20 19.41 -15.71
N SER A 133 -28.11 18.46 -15.91
CA SER A 133 -27.94 17.05 -16.28
C SER A 133 -27.53 16.83 -17.74
N ASP A 134 -26.73 15.80 -18.02
CA ASP A 134 -26.76 15.10 -19.33
C ASP A 134 -26.33 13.61 -19.20
N GLU A 135 -26.99 12.78 -20.01
CA GLU A 135 -26.91 11.32 -20.11
C GLU A 135 -25.74 10.81 -21.00
N GLU A 136 -25.56 9.49 -20.91
CA GLU A 136 -24.47 8.59 -21.31
C GLU A 136 -23.95 8.61 -22.76
N THR A 137 -22.72 8.11 -22.96
CA THR A 137 -22.40 7.16 -24.04
C THR A 137 -21.13 6.34 -23.76
N ASP A 138 -21.28 5.02 -23.88
CA ASP A 138 -20.24 3.97 -23.88
C ASP A 138 -19.17 4.22 -24.96
N GLY A 139 -17.90 4.09 -24.56
CA GLY A 139 -16.73 4.28 -25.44
C GLY A 139 -15.61 5.12 -24.81
N GLN A 140 -15.82 5.61 -23.59
CA GLN A 140 -14.94 6.54 -22.88
C GLN A 140 -14.01 5.90 -21.84
N ASP A 141 -14.22 4.64 -21.43
CA ASP A 141 -13.56 4.07 -20.25
C ASP A 141 -12.02 4.01 -20.34
N SER A 142 -11.43 3.73 -21.51
CA SER A 142 -9.96 3.64 -21.66
C SER A 142 -9.25 4.99 -21.63
N ILE A 143 -9.84 6.03 -22.24
CA ILE A 143 -9.32 7.41 -22.23
C ILE A 143 -9.61 8.07 -20.87
N TYR A 144 -10.70 7.69 -20.22
CA TYR A 144 -11.00 8.10 -18.86
C TYR A 144 -9.94 7.54 -17.89
N LEU A 145 -9.59 6.25 -17.96
CA LEU A 145 -8.60 5.61 -17.09
C LEU A 145 -7.20 6.25 -17.13
N GLU A 146 -6.73 6.71 -18.30
CA GLU A 146 -5.45 7.44 -18.40
C GLU A 146 -5.50 8.82 -17.73
N ASN A 147 -6.55 9.62 -17.98
CA ASN A 147 -6.77 10.89 -17.28
C ASN A 147 -6.99 10.73 -15.76
N PHE A 148 -7.38 9.53 -15.31
CA PHE A 148 -7.60 9.20 -13.90
C PHE A 148 -6.32 8.85 -13.13
N LYS A 149 -5.31 8.23 -13.77
CA LYS A 149 -4.01 8.00 -13.14
C LYS A 149 -3.38 9.32 -12.70
N ASP A 150 -3.38 10.31 -13.58
CA ASP A 150 -2.83 11.64 -13.31
C ASP A 150 -3.55 12.35 -12.14
N LYS A 151 -4.89 12.23 -12.05
CA LYS A 151 -5.66 12.75 -10.91
C LYS A 151 -5.33 12.01 -9.60
N LEU A 152 -5.24 10.68 -9.60
CA LEU A 152 -4.85 9.88 -8.42
C LEU A 152 -3.43 10.20 -7.92
N GLU A 153 -2.50 10.47 -8.84
CA GLU A 153 -1.14 10.90 -8.53
C GLU A 153 -1.09 12.29 -7.89
N MET A 154 -1.96 13.21 -8.32
CA MET A 154 -2.07 14.56 -7.76
C MET A 154 -2.77 14.61 -6.39
N ILE A 155 -3.77 13.77 -6.14
CA ILE A 155 -4.63 13.88 -4.94
C ILE A 155 -4.06 13.08 -3.72
N ASN A 156 -3.08 12.20 -3.91
CA ASN A 156 -2.38 11.51 -2.81
C ASN A 156 -1.38 12.42 -2.05
N ALA A 157 -1.89 13.48 -1.42
CA ALA A 157 -1.13 14.54 -0.74
C ALA A 157 -0.25 14.10 0.44
N LYS A 158 -0.32 12.83 0.88
CA LYS A 158 0.51 12.33 1.97
C LYS A 158 1.89 11.86 1.53
N GLY A 159 2.10 11.50 0.26
CA GLY A 159 3.41 11.01 -0.22
C GLY A 159 4.06 10.00 0.74
N GLY A 160 5.38 9.89 0.71
CA GLY A 160 6.14 9.07 1.65
C GLY A 160 6.69 7.79 1.02
N ARG A 161 7.39 7.00 1.84
CA ARG A 161 7.88 5.68 1.44
C ARG A 161 6.69 4.76 1.20
N TRP A 162 6.79 3.93 0.17
CA TRP A 162 5.80 2.91 -0.12
C TRP A 162 6.39 1.52 0.09
N ASP A 163 5.94 0.85 1.13
CA ASP A 163 6.11 -0.60 1.27
C ASP A 163 4.95 -1.24 0.50
N PHE A 164 5.15 -1.44 -0.80
CA PHE A 164 4.11 -1.88 -1.73
C PHE A 164 3.71 -3.34 -1.45
N VAL A 165 2.41 -3.62 -1.39
CA VAL A 165 1.87 -4.96 -1.07
C VAL A 165 1.05 -5.51 -2.24
N ILE A 166 1.39 -6.71 -2.69
CA ILE A 166 0.63 -7.48 -3.67
C ILE A 166 -0.13 -8.59 -2.95
N GLY A 167 -1.45 -8.64 -3.11
CA GLY A 167 -2.28 -9.74 -2.60
C GLY A 167 -2.54 -10.81 -3.66
N LEU A 168 -2.30 -12.08 -3.35
CA LEU A 168 -2.67 -13.21 -4.20
C LEU A 168 -4.08 -13.70 -3.84
N ILE A 169 -4.95 -13.76 -4.84
CA ILE A 169 -6.30 -14.30 -4.74
C ILE A 169 -6.54 -15.39 -5.78
N GLY A 170 -7.62 -16.16 -5.61
CA GLY A 170 -7.95 -17.28 -6.48
C GLY A 170 -8.50 -18.47 -5.70
N LYS A 171 -9.19 -19.38 -6.40
CA LYS A 171 -9.71 -20.61 -5.80
C LYS A 171 -8.64 -21.53 -5.19
N PRO A 172 -9.01 -22.44 -4.28
CA PRO A 172 -8.16 -23.57 -3.92
C PRO A 172 -7.62 -24.29 -5.17
N SER A 173 -6.41 -24.83 -5.10
CA SER A 173 -5.79 -25.58 -6.21
C SER A 173 -5.49 -24.82 -7.51
N ALA A 174 -5.73 -23.50 -7.59
CA ALA A 174 -5.32 -22.67 -8.73
C ALA A 174 -3.78 -22.52 -8.86
N GLY A 175 -3.04 -22.82 -7.79
CA GLY A 175 -1.58 -22.72 -7.74
C GLY A 175 -1.06 -21.44 -7.07
N LYS A 176 -1.87 -20.76 -6.26
CA LYS A 176 -1.47 -19.57 -5.48
C LYS A 176 -0.20 -19.78 -4.66
N SER A 177 -0.15 -20.80 -3.81
CA SER A 177 1.02 -21.06 -2.98
C SER A 177 2.25 -21.49 -3.80
N THR A 178 2.04 -22.10 -4.97
CA THR A 178 3.13 -22.37 -5.93
C THR A 178 3.65 -21.07 -6.55
N PHE A 179 2.77 -20.14 -6.90
CA PHE A 179 3.14 -18.80 -7.37
C PHE A 179 3.89 -18.02 -6.29
N PHE A 180 3.38 -18.05 -5.05
CA PHE A 180 4.02 -17.43 -3.90
C PHE A 180 5.45 -17.96 -3.71
N ASN A 181 5.63 -19.27 -3.72
CA ASN A 181 6.94 -19.90 -3.63
C ASN A 181 7.84 -19.48 -4.79
N ALA A 182 7.35 -19.53 -6.04
CA ALA A 182 8.09 -19.11 -7.22
C ALA A 182 8.53 -17.63 -7.16
N ALA A 183 7.69 -16.75 -6.63
CA ALA A 183 7.96 -15.33 -6.49
C ALA A 183 8.95 -14.99 -5.35
N THR A 184 8.93 -15.78 -4.26
CA THR A 184 9.69 -15.51 -3.03
C THR A 184 11.01 -16.29 -2.93
N HIS A 185 11.17 -17.38 -3.69
CA HIS A 185 12.38 -18.22 -3.68
C HIS A 185 13.61 -17.62 -4.37
N GLN A 186 13.60 -16.31 -4.66
CA GLN A 186 14.79 -15.64 -5.16
C GLN A 186 15.93 -15.74 -4.12
N ASN A 187 17.13 -16.11 -4.57
CA ASN A 187 18.36 -16.34 -3.77
C ASN A 187 18.86 -15.14 -2.94
N MET A 188 18.03 -14.11 -2.74
CA MET A 188 18.33 -12.81 -2.15
C MET A 188 17.61 -12.54 -0.82
N ALA A 189 16.70 -13.41 -0.38
CA ALA A 189 15.97 -13.22 0.89
C ALA A 189 16.72 -13.85 2.09
N LYS A 190 17.51 -13.04 2.80
CA LYS A 190 17.79 -13.25 4.23
C LYS A 190 17.51 -11.97 4.99
N ILE A 191 16.41 -11.97 5.74
CA ILE A 191 16.06 -11.28 7.01
C ILE A 191 14.56 -11.62 7.17
N GLY A 192 14.16 -12.46 8.11
CA GLY A 192 13.97 -12.15 9.53
C GLY A 192 12.50 -12.40 9.82
N ALA A 193 12.18 -13.49 10.53
CA ALA A 193 10.80 -13.84 10.86
C ALA A 193 10.18 -12.72 11.71
N HIS A 194 9.07 -12.16 11.24
CA HIS A 194 8.18 -11.42 12.13
C HIS A 194 7.46 -12.45 13.01
N PRO A 195 7.58 -12.36 14.34
CA PRO A 195 6.91 -13.27 15.25
C PRO A 195 5.44 -12.88 15.43
N PHE A 196 4.63 -13.85 15.88
CA PHE A 196 3.17 -13.80 16.08
C PHE A 196 2.41 -13.92 14.74
N THR A 197 1.39 -14.75 14.51
CA THR A 197 0.59 -15.65 15.36
C THR A 197 -0.20 -16.69 14.53
N THR A 198 -0.89 -17.60 15.22
CA THR A 198 -2.00 -18.49 14.81
C THR A 198 -2.79 -18.11 13.52
N ILE A 199 -2.59 -18.90 12.45
CA ILE A 199 -3.32 -18.89 11.14
C ILE A 199 -3.42 -17.49 10.49
N GLU A 200 -2.28 -16.84 10.27
CA GLU A 200 -2.16 -15.60 9.50
C GLU A 200 -1.74 -15.88 8.04
N PRO A 201 -2.10 -15.01 7.07
CA PRO A 201 -1.71 -15.14 5.66
C PRO A 201 -0.18 -15.20 5.48
N ASN A 202 0.32 -15.97 4.50
CA ASN A 202 1.77 -16.05 4.28
C ASN A 202 2.25 -14.75 3.63
N ILE A 203 3.14 -14.02 4.31
CA ILE A 203 3.77 -12.81 3.78
C ILE A 203 5.23 -13.13 3.44
N GLY A 204 5.65 -12.80 2.23
CA GLY A 204 7.01 -13.01 1.74
C GLY A 204 7.52 -11.80 0.98
N GLN A 205 8.84 -11.63 0.95
CA GLN A 205 9.48 -10.64 0.09
C GLN A 205 9.65 -11.23 -1.31
N ALA A 206 9.10 -10.55 -2.30
CA ALA A 206 9.31 -10.83 -3.72
C ALA A 206 10.02 -9.64 -4.38
N PHE A 207 10.33 -9.78 -5.67
CA PHE A 207 10.92 -8.71 -6.46
C PHE A 207 10.20 -8.58 -7.79
N TYR A 208 10.07 -7.33 -8.24
CA TYR A 208 9.63 -7.00 -9.59
C TYR A 208 10.73 -6.23 -10.31
N ALA A 209 10.65 -6.19 -11.63
CA ALA A 209 11.65 -5.59 -12.50
C ALA A 209 11.22 -4.19 -12.95
N ILE A 210 12.15 -3.24 -12.91
CA ILE A 210 11.98 -1.89 -13.48
C ILE A 210 13.17 -1.51 -14.36
N PRO A 211 12.99 -0.62 -15.36
CA PRO A 211 14.10 -0.10 -16.13
C PRO A 211 15.18 0.53 -15.23
N CYS A 212 16.44 0.11 -15.42
CA CYS A 212 17.56 0.65 -14.65
C CYS A 212 18.03 1.99 -15.24
N PRO A 213 18.15 3.08 -14.44
CA PRO A 213 18.74 4.34 -14.91
C PRO A 213 20.16 4.19 -15.46
N CYS A 214 20.87 3.15 -15.02
CA CYS A 214 22.24 2.85 -15.44
C CYS A 214 22.39 2.63 -16.95
N VAL A 215 21.37 2.09 -17.62
CA VAL A 215 21.35 1.87 -19.07
C VAL A 215 21.35 3.21 -19.80
N GLN A 216 20.45 4.11 -19.40
CA GLN A 216 20.35 5.46 -19.98
C GLN A 216 21.63 6.27 -19.77
N TRP A 217 22.34 6.05 -18.66
CA TRP A 217 23.56 6.77 -18.29
C TRP A 217 24.86 6.10 -18.74
N ASN A 218 24.76 4.95 -19.43
CA ASN A 218 25.91 4.14 -19.86
C ASN A 218 26.91 3.87 -18.72
N LYS A 219 26.41 3.47 -17.54
CA LYS A 219 27.19 3.15 -16.34
C LYS A 219 26.98 1.71 -15.91
N GLN A 220 28.03 1.06 -15.42
CA GLN A 220 27.88 -0.21 -14.71
C GLN A 220 27.45 0.05 -13.27
N CYS A 221 26.18 -0.25 -12.95
CA CYS A 221 25.66 -0.04 -11.61
C CYS A 221 25.79 -1.27 -10.70
N HIS A 222 25.62 -1.03 -9.41
CA HIS A 222 25.69 -2.05 -8.36
C HIS A 222 24.35 -2.09 -7.62
N ALA A 223 23.27 -2.35 -8.35
CA ALA A 223 21.92 -2.46 -7.79
C ALA A 223 21.92 -3.41 -6.58
N ARG A 224 21.40 -2.96 -5.44
CA ARG A 224 21.41 -3.72 -4.18
C ARG A 224 20.85 -5.14 -4.32
N TYR A 225 19.81 -5.30 -5.13
CA TYR A 225 19.12 -6.57 -5.38
C TYR A 225 19.41 -7.12 -6.77
N GLY A 226 20.45 -6.64 -7.47
CA GLY A 226 20.81 -7.11 -8.80
C GLY A 226 19.83 -6.70 -9.90
N HIS A 227 19.85 -7.47 -10.99
CA HIS A 227 19.08 -7.23 -12.22
C HIS A 227 18.37 -8.50 -12.67
N SER A 228 17.39 -8.39 -13.56
CA SER A 228 16.79 -9.48 -14.33
C SER A 228 17.69 -9.89 -15.50
N ALA A 229 17.32 -10.97 -16.21
CA ALA A 229 18.02 -11.41 -17.42
C ALA A 229 18.01 -10.34 -18.53
N GLN A 230 17.00 -9.48 -18.53
CA GLN A 230 16.83 -8.36 -19.45
C GLN A 230 17.63 -7.10 -19.05
N GLY A 231 18.36 -7.14 -17.92
CA GLY A 231 19.11 -5.98 -17.42
C GLY A 231 18.27 -4.96 -16.66
N GLU A 232 17.01 -5.28 -16.37
CA GLU A 232 16.14 -4.47 -15.52
C GLU A 232 16.53 -4.63 -14.05
N ARG A 233 16.34 -3.63 -13.22
CA ARG A 233 16.67 -3.71 -11.80
C ARG A 233 15.57 -4.39 -11.01
N PHE A 234 15.95 -5.24 -10.06
CA PHE A 234 15.02 -5.75 -9.07
C PHE A 234 14.73 -4.75 -7.95
N VAL A 235 13.45 -4.61 -7.62
CA VAL A 235 12.94 -3.79 -6.52
C VAL A 235 12.08 -4.67 -5.61
N PRO A 236 12.30 -4.63 -4.28
CA PRO A 236 11.56 -5.48 -3.36
C PRO A 236 10.10 -5.04 -3.27
N VAL A 237 9.22 -6.03 -3.11
CA VAL A 237 7.79 -5.86 -2.87
C VAL A 237 7.32 -6.89 -1.86
N LEU A 238 6.30 -6.58 -1.08
CA LEU A 238 5.68 -7.55 -0.19
C LEU A 238 4.62 -8.34 -0.97
N LEU A 239 4.67 -9.65 -0.87
CA LEU A 239 3.71 -10.56 -1.47
C LEU A 239 2.95 -11.26 -0.36
N LYS A 240 1.62 -11.28 -0.46
CA LYS A 240 0.72 -11.87 0.53
C LYS A 240 -0.10 -12.98 -0.12
N ASP A 241 0.06 -14.22 0.33
CA ASP A 241 -0.78 -15.36 -0.08
C ASP A 241 -2.01 -15.42 0.82
N VAL A 242 -3.15 -14.98 0.29
CA VAL A 242 -4.44 -15.09 0.99
C VAL A 242 -5.01 -16.49 0.74
N ALA A 243 -5.69 -17.03 1.75
CA ALA A 243 -6.34 -18.33 1.64
C ALA A 243 -7.26 -18.38 0.41
N GLY A 244 -7.41 -19.58 -0.17
CA GLY A 244 -8.25 -19.74 -1.35
C GLY A 244 -9.69 -19.32 -1.08
N LEU A 245 -10.18 -18.36 -1.88
CA LEU A 245 -11.57 -17.95 -1.86
C LEU A 245 -12.41 -19.05 -2.51
N VAL A 246 -13.61 -19.28 -2.00
CA VAL A 246 -14.61 -20.16 -2.60
C VAL A 246 -15.91 -19.38 -2.76
N PRO A 247 -16.79 -19.73 -3.70
CA PRO A 247 -18.08 -19.09 -3.83
C PRO A 247 -18.89 -19.14 -2.52
N GLY A 248 -19.53 -18.03 -2.17
CA GLY A 248 -20.28 -17.84 -0.92
C GLY A 248 -19.39 -17.52 0.29
N ALA A 249 -18.17 -17.01 0.09
CA ALA A 249 -17.30 -16.60 1.19
C ALA A 249 -17.85 -15.36 1.92
N CYS A 250 -18.54 -14.48 1.21
CA CYS A 250 -19.25 -13.31 1.77
C CYS A 250 -20.45 -13.68 2.67
N GLU A 251 -21.21 -14.74 2.35
CA GLU A 251 -22.45 -15.15 3.06
C GLU A 251 -22.22 -15.75 4.47
N GLY A 252 -21.02 -15.65 5.05
CA GLY A 252 -20.78 -16.10 6.42
C GLY A 252 -20.83 -17.62 6.63
N ARG A 253 -20.81 -18.44 5.57
CA ARG A 253 -20.67 -19.92 5.67
C ARG A 253 -19.25 -20.37 6.10
N GLY A 254 -18.46 -19.50 6.72
CA GLY A 254 -17.10 -19.76 7.20
C GLY A 254 -16.32 -18.51 7.60
N ARG A 255 -14.99 -18.64 7.71
CA ARG A 255 -14.02 -17.56 8.03
C ARG A 255 -13.86 -16.51 6.91
N GLY A 256 -14.79 -16.41 5.96
CA GLY A 256 -14.68 -15.64 4.70
C GLY A 256 -14.39 -14.15 4.88
N ASN A 257 -15.14 -13.46 5.74
CA ASN A 257 -14.88 -12.05 6.06
C ASN A 257 -13.48 -11.82 6.65
N LYS A 258 -12.90 -12.80 7.35
CA LYS A 258 -11.52 -12.69 7.86
C LYS A 258 -10.51 -12.72 6.71
N PHE A 259 -10.72 -13.54 5.69
CA PHE A 259 -9.84 -13.62 4.52
C PHE A 259 -9.93 -12.39 3.62
N LEU A 260 -11.11 -11.78 3.48
CA LEU A 260 -11.26 -10.54 2.72
C LEU A 260 -10.64 -9.36 3.46
N ASN A 261 -10.68 -9.36 4.79
CA ASN A 261 -9.94 -8.39 5.60
C ASN A 261 -8.41 -8.51 5.41
N ASP A 262 -7.91 -9.70 5.08
CA ASP A 262 -6.50 -9.89 4.73
C ASP A 262 -6.12 -9.19 3.41
N LEU A 263 -7.08 -8.71 2.61
CA LEU A 263 -6.81 -7.95 1.38
C LEU A 263 -6.72 -6.44 1.63
N LEU A 264 -7.10 -5.95 2.82
CA LEU A 264 -7.22 -4.52 3.12
C LEU A 264 -5.92 -3.73 3.04
N ASP A 265 -4.78 -4.37 3.23
CA ASP A 265 -3.43 -3.80 3.14
C ASP A 265 -2.81 -3.97 1.75
N ALA A 266 -3.42 -4.75 0.84
CA ALA A 266 -2.93 -4.92 -0.52
C ALA A 266 -3.13 -3.64 -1.35
N ASP A 267 -2.11 -3.23 -2.11
CA ASP A 267 -2.17 -2.11 -3.05
C ASP A 267 -2.72 -2.52 -4.42
N VAL A 268 -2.47 -3.78 -4.79
CA VAL A 268 -2.93 -4.44 -6.02
C VAL A 268 -3.17 -5.93 -5.75
N LEU A 269 -4.04 -6.55 -6.53
CA LEU A 269 -4.33 -7.99 -6.45
C LEU A 269 -3.83 -8.72 -7.70
N ILE A 270 -3.27 -9.91 -7.50
CA ILE A 270 -3.03 -10.89 -8.56
C ILE A 270 -4.02 -12.03 -8.38
N HIS A 271 -4.90 -12.20 -9.35
CA HIS A 271 -5.85 -13.29 -9.41
C HIS A 271 -5.22 -14.48 -10.14
N VAL A 272 -4.81 -15.50 -9.39
CA VAL A 272 -4.23 -16.73 -9.93
C VAL A 272 -5.34 -17.66 -10.42
N ILE A 273 -5.37 -17.89 -11.73
CA ILE A 273 -6.39 -18.71 -12.42
C ILE A 273 -5.78 -20.04 -12.85
N ASP A 274 -6.51 -21.13 -12.67
CA ASP A 274 -6.16 -22.41 -13.25
C ASP A 274 -6.57 -22.47 -14.73
N LEU A 275 -5.67 -22.10 -15.64
CA LEU A 275 -5.98 -22.06 -17.06
C LEU A 275 -6.15 -23.47 -17.67
N SER A 276 -5.69 -24.52 -16.98
CA SER A 276 -5.85 -25.90 -17.44
C SER A 276 -7.29 -26.40 -17.42
N GLY A 277 -8.19 -25.75 -16.66
CA GLY A 277 -9.58 -26.22 -16.51
C GLY A 277 -9.74 -27.56 -15.78
N GLN A 278 -8.67 -28.06 -15.16
CA GLN A 278 -8.67 -29.36 -14.48
C GLN A 278 -9.17 -29.30 -13.03
N THR A 279 -9.56 -28.12 -12.55
CA THR A 279 -10.15 -27.95 -11.21
C THR A 279 -11.45 -27.16 -11.26
N ASP A 280 -12.44 -27.54 -10.45
CA ASP A 280 -13.71 -26.84 -10.28
C ASP A 280 -13.55 -25.59 -9.38
N GLU A 281 -14.63 -24.86 -9.11
CA GLU A 281 -14.64 -23.67 -8.24
C GLU A 281 -14.20 -23.93 -6.79
N ASN A 282 -14.31 -25.19 -6.33
CA ASN A 282 -13.89 -25.62 -5.00
C ASN A 282 -12.45 -26.15 -4.98
N GLY A 283 -11.77 -26.15 -6.13
CA GLY A 283 -10.42 -26.69 -6.30
C GLY A 283 -10.35 -28.22 -6.36
N LYS A 284 -11.46 -28.91 -6.62
CA LYS A 284 -11.50 -30.37 -6.82
C LYS A 284 -11.20 -30.70 -8.28
N PRO A 285 -10.54 -31.84 -8.57
CA PRO A 285 -10.28 -32.28 -9.93
C PRO A 285 -11.56 -32.43 -10.77
N THR A 286 -11.53 -31.96 -12.01
CA THR A 286 -12.62 -32.04 -12.99
C THR A 286 -12.05 -32.08 -14.41
N THR A 287 -12.87 -32.38 -15.42
CA THR A 287 -12.41 -32.57 -16.81
C THR A 287 -12.84 -31.46 -17.76
N ASP A 288 -13.83 -30.65 -17.41
CA ASP A 288 -14.48 -29.71 -18.35
C ASP A 288 -14.89 -28.39 -17.68
N TYR A 289 -14.04 -27.86 -16.78
CA TYR A 289 -14.32 -26.57 -16.15
C TYR A 289 -13.85 -25.42 -17.05
N ASP A 290 -14.71 -24.41 -17.20
CA ASP A 290 -14.40 -23.19 -17.90
C ASP A 290 -13.74 -22.18 -16.95
N PRO A 291 -12.42 -21.92 -17.05
CA PRO A 291 -11.73 -21.05 -16.10
C PRO A 291 -12.16 -19.59 -16.17
N THR A 292 -12.84 -19.15 -17.23
CA THR A 292 -13.36 -17.77 -17.34
C THR A 292 -14.37 -17.45 -16.24
N ARG A 293 -15.06 -18.48 -15.72
CA ARG A 293 -15.99 -18.35 -14.61
C ARG A 293 -15.30 -17.90 -13.33
N ASP A 294 -14.01 -18.23 -13.15
CA ASP A 294 -13.25 -17.85 -11.96
C ASP A 294 -13.13 -16.33 -11.78
N VAL A 295 -13.03 -15.59 -12.90
CA VAL A 295 -12.98 -14.13 -12.88
C VAL A 295 -14.29 -13.55 -12.35
N GLY A 296 -15.41 -14.02 -12.90
CA GLY A 296 -16.73 -13.48 -12.59
C GLY A 296 -17.13 -13.71 -11.13
N TRP A 297 -16.96 -14.92 -10.60
CA TRP A 297 -17.37 -15.18 -9.22
C TRP A 297 -16.45 -14.51 -8.20
N ILE A 298 -15.14 -14.37 -8.44
CA ILE A 298 -14.27 -13.62 -7.51
C ILE A 298 -14.61 -12.13 -7.50
N GLN A 299 -14.89 -11.53 -8.66
CA GLN A 299 -15.37 -10.15 -8.71
C GLN A 299 -16.67 -9.98 -7.93
N GLN A 300 -17.60 -10.92 -8.09
CA GLN A 300 -18.85 -10.92 -7.34
C GLN A 300 -18.62 -11.04 -5.83
N GLU A 301 -17.69 -11.89 -5.36
CA GLU A 301 -17.38 -11.99 -3.93
C GLU A 301 -16.80 -10.69 -3.35
N LEU A 302 -15.88 -10.04 -4.08
CA LEU A 302 -15.33 -8.75 -3.67
C LEU A 302 -16.40 -7.66 -3.66
N HIS A 303 -17.30 -7.69 -4.63
CA HIS A 303 -18.44 -6.78 -4.72
C HIS A 303 -19.39 -6.96 -3.55
N SER A 304 -19.89 -8.18 -3.35
CA SER A 304 -20.83 -8.52 -2.28
C SER A 304 -20.26 -8.18 -0.90
N TRP A 305 -18.97 -8.38 -0.68
CA TRP A 305 -18.33 -8.01 0.59
C TRP A 305 -18.50 -6.53 0.98
N ILE A 306 -18.39 -5.62 0.02
CA ILE A 306 -18.56 -4.19 0.28
C ILE A 306 -20.05 -3.80 0.22
N TYR A 307 -20.75 -4.30 -0.78
CA TYR A 307 -22.17 -4.05 -1.00
C TYR A 307 -23.03 -4.47 0.20
N ASP A 308 -22.88 -5.71 0.67
CA ASP A 308 -23.67 -6.24 1.79
C ASP A 308 -23.38 -5.47 3.07
N ASN A 309 -22.10 -5.13 3.34
CA ASN A 309 -21.73 -4.30 4.49
C ASN A 309 -22.43 -2.92 4.47
N ILE A 310 -22.55 -2.30 3.29
CA ILE A 310 -23.27 -1.04 3.09
C ILE A 310 -24.77 -1.23 3.28
N MET A 311 -25.35 -2.24 2.64
CA MET A 311 -26.79 -2.48 2.65
C MET A 311 -27.32 -2.90 4.02
N ASP A 312 -26.54 -3.66 4.80
CA ASP A 312 -26.84 -4.00 6.20
C ASP A 312 -26.97 -2.75 7.09
N LYS A 313 -26.30 -1.65 6.71
CA LYS A 313 -26.29 -0.37 7.44
C LYS A 313 -27.11 0.71 6.75
N TRP A 314 -27.87 0.37 5.71
CA TRP A 314 -28.53 1.34 4.83
C TRP A 314 -29.47 2.28 5.58
N ASP A 315 -30.30 1.77 6.49
CA ASP A 315 -31.23 2.60 7.28
C ASP A 315 -30.52 3.69 8.11
N SER A 316 -29.30 3.39 8.55
CA SER A 316 -28.44 4.30 9.30
C SER A 316 -27.80 5.35 8.39
N ILE A 317 -27.46 4.95 7.16
CA ILE A 317 -26.90 5.81 6.11
C ILE A 317 -27.97 6.79 5.62
N VAL A 318 -29.21 6.34 5.38
CA VAL A 318 -30.33 7.22 4.98
C VAL A 318 -30.58 8.31 6.02
N LYS A 319 -30.44 7.98 7.31
CA LYS A 319 -30.57 8.95 8.41
C LYS A 319 -29.37 9.90 8.53
N LYS A 320 -28.15 9.43 8.20
CA LYS A 320 -26.90 10.21 8.24
C LYS A 320 -26.04 9.88 7.01
N PRO A 321 -26.27 10.55 5.85
CA PRO A 321 -25.62 10.21 4.58
C PRO A 321 -24.10 10.22 4.60
N ALA A 322 -23.48 11.08 5.42
CA ALA A 322 -22.03 11.13 5.62
C ALA A 322 -21.43 9.77 6.04
N LYS A 323 -22.20 8.89 6.70
CA LYS A 323 -21.75 7.55 7.07
C LYS A 323 -21.33 6.70 5.86
N LEU A 324 -21.96 6.91 4.70
CA LEU A 324 -21.59 6.16 3.49
C LEU A 324 -20.12 6.39 3.13
N PHE A 325 -19.68 7.65 3.16
CA PHE A 325 -18.29 8.02 2.91
C PHE A 325 -17.35 7.40 3.96
N ASP A 326 -17.71 7.52 5.24
CA ASP A 326 -16.91 6.99 6.36
C ASP A 326 -16.70 5.47 6.25
N MET A 327 -17.68 4.73 5.73
CA MET A 327 -17.57 3.28 5.57
C MET A 327 -16.43 2.87 4.64
N PHE A 328 -16.15 3.64 3.58
CA PHE A 328 -15.05 3.35 2.66
C PHE A 328 -13.67 3.59 3.29
N THR A 329 -13.57 4.40 4.35
CA THR A 329 -12.30 4.60 5.08
C THR A 329 -11.84 3.32 5.79
N GLY A 330 -12.79 2.45 6.18
CA GLY A 330 -12.51 1.13 6.75
C GLY A 330 -11.77 0.19 5.79
N TYR A 331 -11.74 0.51 4.50
CA TYR A 331 -11.02 -0.26 3.47
C TYR A 331 -9.59 0.25 3.20
N HIS A 332 -9.03 1.01 4.14
CA HIS A 332 -7.73 1.68 4.03
C HIS A 332 -7.57 2.59 2.79
N ALA A 333 -8.69 3.07 2.26
CA ALA A 333 -8.70 4.02 1.15
C ALA A 333 -8.38 5.44 1.65
N SER A 334 -7.63 6.20 0.86
CA SER A 334 -7.44 7.62 1.11
C SER A 334 -8.73 8.38 0.78
N GLN A 335 -9.01 9.49 1.48
CA GLN A 335 -10.16 10.34 1.18
C GLN A 335 -10.20 10.75 -0.29
N ALA A 336 -9.02 11.02 -0.87
CA ALA A 336 -8.82 11.26 -2.29
C ALA A 336 -9.45 10.18 -3.19
N LEU A 337 -9.13 8.91 -2.91
CA LEU A 337 -9.63 7.76 -3.66
C LEU A 337 -11.14 7.60 -3.47
N ILE A 338 -11.64 7.80 -2.24
CA ILE A 338 -13.07 7.70 -1.94
C ILE A 338 -13.83 8.79 -2.69
N HIS A 339 -13.40 10.05 -2.63
CA HIS A 339 -14.00 11.13 -3.40
C HIS A 339 -14.01 10.83 -4.89
N LEU A 340 -12.90 10.31 -5.42
CA LEU A 340 -12.83 9.93 -6.83
C LEU A 340 -13.81 8.82 -7.20
N ALA A 341 -13.97 7.80 -6.34
CA ALA A 341 -14.93 6.73 -6.54
C ALA A 341 -16.37 7.26 -6.53
N PHE A 342 -16.68 8.19 -5.63
CA PHE A 342 -17.98 8.84 -5.53
C PHE A 342 -18.26 9.69 -6.78
N GLU A 343 -17.31 10.54 -7.18
CA GLU A 343 -17.42 11.37 -8.40
C GLU A 343 -17.62 10.48 -9.64
N SER A 344 -16.86 9.39 -9.75
CA SER A 344 -16.97 8.42 -10.86
C SER A 344 -18.30 7.66 -10.86
N ALA A 345 -18.96 7.54 -9.70
CA ALA A 345 -20.29 6.99 -9.57
C ALA A 345 -21.41 8.02 -9.83
N GLY A 346 -21.06 9.30 -10.01
CA GLY A 346 -22.02 10.41 -10.17
C GLY A 346 -22.53 10.97 -8.83
N ILE A 347 -21.86 10.66 -7.71
CA ILE A 347 -22.20 11.11 -6.37
C ILE A 347 -21.31 12.31 -6.01
N THR A 348 -21.93 13.47 -5.84
CA THR A 348 -21.25 14.70 -5.39
C THR A 348 -21.64 15.03 -3.95
N ASP A 349 -20.89 15.89 -3.26
CA ASP A 349 -21.23 16.33 -1.89
C ASP A 349 -22.65 16.93 -1.80
N LYS A 350 -23.08 17.64 -2.86
CA LYS A 350 -24.43 18.20 -2.98
C LYS A 350 -25.49 17.10 -3.06
N ASN A 351 -25.22 16.06 -3.84
CA ASN A 351 -26.17 14.98 -4.07
C ASN A 351 -26.09 13.88 -3.00
N LEU A 352 -25.03 13.88 -2.17
CA LEU A 352 -24.88 12.99 -1.03
C LEU A 352 -25.93 13.29 0.06
N LEU A 353 -26.30 14.55 0.22
CA LEU A 353 -27.39 14.95 1.12
C LEU A 353 -28.78 14.60 0.57
N THR A 354 -28.85 14.40 -0.75
CA THR A 354 -30.05 13.99 -1.48
C THR A 354 -29.96 12.55 -1.95
N ILE A 355 -29.10 11.70 -1.35
CA ILE A 355 -29.09 10.25 -1.64
C ILE A 355 -30.56 9.84 -1.66
N PRO A 356 -31.04 9.24 -2.75
CA PRO A 356 -32.46 9.18 -2.97
C PRO A 356 -33.15 8.52 -1.77
N LYS A 357 -34.10 9.24 -1.14
CA LYS A 357 -35.09 8.63 -0.24
C LYS A 357 -36.02 7.66 -1.00
N THR A 358 -35.81 7.53 -2.31
CA THR A 358 -36.66 6.80 -3.26
C THR A 358 -36.53 5.29 -3.09
N GLU A 359 -37.44 4.57 -3.76
CA GLU A 359 -37.57 3.11 -3.79
C GLU A 359 -36.23 2.37 -3.72
N LYS A 360 -36.21 1.32 -2.89
CA LYS A 360 -35.04 0.50 -2.57
C LYS A 360 -34.20 0.10 -3.81
N ALA A 361 -34.87 -0.17 -4.93
CA ALA A 361 -34.21 -0.53 -6.19
C ALA A 361 -33.24 0.54 -6.73
N ASN A 362 -33.59 1.84 -6.63
CA ASN A 362 -32.73 2.92 -7.11
C ASN A 362 -31.51 3.12 -6.19
N ALA A 363 -31.68 2.89 -4.89
CA ALA A 363 -30.60 2.91 -3.92
C ALA A 363 -29.60 1.76 -4.18
N GLU A 364 -30.10 0.54 -4.38
CA GLU A 364 -29.27 -0.64 -4.68
C GLU A 364 -28.43 -0.42 -5.94
N LEU A 365 -29.02 0.10 -7.03
CA LEU A 365 -28.29 0.40 -8.27
C LEU A 365 -27.14 1.41 -8.06
N LEU A 366 -27.39 2.46 -7.28
CA LEU A 366 -26.37 3.46 -6.95
C LEU A 366 -25.23 2.85 -6.11
N VAL A 367 -25.56 2.00 -5.13
CA VAL A 367 -24.54 1.32 -4.32
C VAL A 367 -23.73 0.34 -5.16
N HIS A 368 -24.36 -0.43 -6.06
CA HIS A 368 -23.64 -1.28 -7.02
C HIS A 368 -22.63 -0.48 -7.83
N LYS A 369 -23.07 0.59 -8.49
CA LYS A 369 -22.19 1.46 -9.30
C LYS A 369 -21.04 2.04 -8.47
N LEU A 370 -21.31 2.47 -7.24
CA LEU A 370 -20.29 2.99 -6.34
C LEU A 370 -19.26 1.93 -5.94
N VAL A 371 -19.72 0.73 -5.57
CA VAL A 371 -18.85 -0.39 -5.19
C VAL A 371 -17.98 -0.82 -6.37
N ASP A 372 -18.53 -0.91 -7.58
CA ASP A 372 -17.78 -1.24 -8.80
C ASP A 372 -16.63 -0.24 -9.04
N LYS A 373 -16.95 1.07 -9.05
CA LYS A 373 -15.94 2.12 -9.24
C LYS A 373 -14.93 2.13 -8.10
N PHE A 374 -15.36 1.91 -6.86
CA PHE A 374 -14.45 1.81 -5.73
C PHE A 374 -13.48 0.62 -5.84
N LEU A 375 -13.97 -0.57 -6.20
CA LEU A 375 -13.15 -1.77 -6.37
C LEU A 375 -12.11 -1.59 -7.47
N CYS A 376 -12.50 -1.05 -8.63
CA CYS A 376 -11.56 -0.76 -9.73
C CYS A 376 -10.42 0.17 -9.30
N LEU A 377 -10.71 1.19 -8.48
CA LEU A 377 -9.71 2.16 -8.02
C LEU A 377 -8.88 1.64 -6.84
N ARG A 378 -9.51 0.95 -5.89
CA ARG A 378 -8.87 0.51 -4.65
C ARG A 378 -8.10 -0.78 -4.84
N PHE A 379 -8.65 -1.74 -5.58
CA PHE A 379 -8.09 -3.07 -5.77
C PHE A 379 -7.95 -3.39 -7.26
N PRO A 380 -7.07 -2.72 -8.01
CA PRO A 380 -6.78 -3.14 -9.38
C PRO A 380 -6.34 -4.61 -9.40
N ILE A 381 -6.81 -5.37 -10.40
CA ILE A 381 -6.59 -6.82 -10.48
C ILE A 381 -5.84 -7.16 -11.76
N LEU A 382 -4.75 -7.92 -11.62
CA LEU A 382 -4.08 -8.60 -12.72
C LEU A 382 -4.49 -10.09 -12.76
N LEU A 383 -4.79 -10.61 -13.93
CA LEU A 383 -5.09 -12.03 -14.12
C LEU A 383 -3.79 -12.82 -14.40
N ALA A 384 -3.34 -13.61 -13.42
CA ALA A 384 -2.25 -14.55 -13.62
C ALA A 384 -2.82 -15.90 -14.09
N LEU A 385 -2.79 -16.12 -15.40
CA LEU A 385 -3.31 -17.32 -16.05
C LEU A 385 -2.31 -18.47 -15.87
N ASN A 386 -2.39 -19.13 -14.72
CA ASN A 386 -1.43 -20.12 -14.28
C ASN A 386 -1.67 -21.50 -14.93
N LYS A 387 -0.64 -22.36 -14.87
CA LYS A 387 -0.62 -23.72 -15.44
C LYS A 387 -0.64 -23.75 -16.98
N VAL A 388 0.03 -22.79 -17.62
CA VAL A 388 0.21 -22.78 -19.09
C VAL A 388 1.06 -23.94 -19.61
N ASP A 389 1.73 -24.68 -18.72
CA ASP A 389 2.43 -25.94 -19.02
C ASP A 389 1.49 -27.10 -19.41
N PHE A 390 0.17 -26.92 -19.30
CA PHE A 390 -0.83 -27.90 -19.72
C PHE A 390 -1.31 -27.64 -21.16
N PRO A 391 -1.55 -28.70 -21.96
CA PRO A 391 -1.96 -28.55 -23.36
C PRO A 391 -3.30 -27.82 -23.53
N ASP A 392 -4.26 -28.04 -22.61
CA ASP A 392 -5.59 -27.44 -22.65
C ASP A 392 -5.55 -25.91 -22.41
N ALA A 393 -4.48 -25.41 -21.79
CA ALA A 393 -4.34 -24.00 -21.46
C ALA A 393 -4.29 -23.10 -22.71
N VAL A 394 -3.76 -23.60 -23.83
CA VAL A 394 -3.63 -22.80 -25.08
C VAL A 394 -5.00 -22.39 -25.64
N GLN A 395 -6.01 -23.28 -25.55
CA GLN A 395 -7.35 -22.98 -26.03
C GLN A 395 -8.06 -22.00 -25.09
N ASN A 396 -7.93 -22.21 -23.77
CA ASN A 396 -8.52 -21.32 -22.79
C ASN A 396 -7.88 -19.93 -22.81
N LEU A 397 -6.57 -19.83 -23.06
CA LEU A 397 -5.89 -18.54 -23.19
C LEU A 397 -6.52 -17.65 -24.26
N LYS A 398 -6.90 -18.22 -25.42
CA LYS A 398 -7.58 -17.48 -26.49
C LYS A 398 -8.94 -16.95 -26.04
N LYS A 399 -9.73 -17.76 -25.33
CA LYS A 399 -11.01 -17.33 -24.76
C LYS A 399 -10.83 -16.15 -23.81
N PHE A 400 -9.80 -16.18 -22.97
CA PHE A 400 -9.48 -15.07 -22.08
C PHE A 400 -9.12 -13.79 -22.85
N GLN A 401 -8.30 -13.90 -23.89
CA GLN A 401 -7.93 -12.77 -24.75
C GLN A 401 -9.14 -12.15 -25.47
N GLU A 402 -10.15 -12.96 -25.82
CA GLU A 402 -11.37 -12.50 -26.48
C GLU A 402 -12.38 -11.89 -25.49
N GLN A 403 -12.50 -12.45 -24.28
CA GLN A 403 -13.52 -12.06 -23.30
C GLN A 403 -13.10 -10.95 -22.36
N PHE A 404 -11.81 -10.85 -22.02
CA PHE A 404 -11.29 -9.91 -21.00
C PHE A 404 -10.26 -8.93 -21.61
N VAL A 405 -10.63 -8.29 -22.72
CA VAL A 405 -9.75 -7.39 -23.50
C VAL A 405 -9.21 -6.23 -22.67
N ASP A 406 -10.03 -5.70 -21.75
CA ASP A 406 -9.67 -4.54 -20.91
C ASP A 406 -8.93 -4.93 -19.62
N MET A 407 -8.71 -6.24 -19.38
CA MET A 407 -8.00 -6.72 -18.20
C MET A 407 -6.53 -7.01 -18.51
N THR A 408 -5.66 -6.60 -17.59
CA THR A 408 -4.24 -6.98 -17.68
C THR A 408 -4.10 -8.45 -17.30
N MET A 409 -3.58 -9.25 -18.22
CA MET A 409 -3.43 -10.70 -18.07
C MET A 409 -2.04 -11.17 -18.45
N VAL A 410 -1.49 -12.12 -17.70
CA VAL A 410 -0.17 -12.69 -17.92
C VAL A 410 -0.27 -14.23 -17.91
N PRO A 411 0.18 -14.93 -18.96
CA PRO A 411 0.33 -16.38 -18.93
C PRO A 411 1.45 -16.78 -17.96
N VAL A 412 1.19 -17.73 -17.06
CA VAL A 412 2.13 -18.09 -15.99
C VAL A 412 2.29 -19.60 -15.88
N SER A 413 3.52 -20.07 -15.66
CA SER A 413 3.79 -21.41 -15.13
C SER A 413 4.62 -21.31 -13.85
N ALA A 414 3.93 -21.15 -12.73
CA ALA A 414 4.57 -21.06 -11.41
C ALA A 414 5.34 -22.33 -11.04
N ARG A 415 4.86 -23.50 -11.50
CA ARG A 415 5.56 -24.77 -11.31
C ARG A 415 6.91 -24.77 -12.02
N SER A 416 6.95 -24.29 -13.26
CA SER A 416 8.18 -24.25 -14.07
C SER A 416 9.21 -23.31 -13.45
N GLU A 417 8.80 -22.14 -12.97
CA GLU A 417 9.67 -21.22 -12.23
C GLU A 417 10.27 -21.87 -10.98
N CYS A 418 9.45 -22.55 -10.16
CA CYS A 418 9.93 -23.31 -9.00
C CYS A 418 10.98 -24.38 -9.37
N ILE A 419 10.75 -25.12 -10.45
CA ILE A 419 11.67 -26.16 -10.93
C ILE A 419 13.02 -25.54 -11.32
N LEU A 420 13.00 -24.46 -12.12
CA LEU A 420 14.21 -23.79 -12.59
C LEU A 420 15.00 -23.16 -11.44
N GLN A 421 14.33 -22.47 -10.52
CA GLN A 421 14.98 -21.85 -9.36
C GLN A 421 15.60 -22.90 -8.43
N LYS A 422 14.88 -24.00 -8.17
CA LYS A 422 15.41 -25.11 -7.36
C LYS A 422 16.63 -25.73 -8.02
N ALA A 423 16.54 -26.08 -9.31
CA ALA A 423 17.67 -26.64 -10.05
C ALA A 423 18.87 -25.67 -10.10
N SER A 424 18.62 -24.37 -10.21
CA SER A 424 19.70 -23.38 -10.15
C SER A 424 20.37 -23.32 -8.79
N LYS A 425 19.58 -23.32 -7.72
CA LYS A 425 20.07 -23.35 -6.34
C LYS A 425 20.88 -24.61 -6.03
N ASP A 426 20.48 -25.74 -6.59
CA ASP A 426 21.16 -27.03 -6.46
C ASP A 426 22.43 -27.11 -7.34
N GLY A 427 22.77 -26.04 -8.08
CA GLY A 427 23.95 -25.97 -8.94
C GLY A 427 23.84 -26.78 -10.23
N VAL A 428 22.64 -27.26 -10.57
CA VAL A 428 22.36 -28.07 -11.76
C VAL A 428 22.40 -27.24 -13.04
N LEU A 429 21.89 -26.01 -12.96
CA LEU A 429 21.79 -25.13 -14.12
C LEU A 429 22.06 -23.67 -13.73
N THR A 430 22.35 -22.86 -14.73
CA THR A 430 22.38 -21.40 -14.61
C THR A 430 21.07 -20.85 -15.16
N TYR A 431 20.30 -20.21 -14.29
CA TYR A 431 19.02 -19.57 -14.62
C TYR A 431 18.84 -18.31 -13.78
N GLN A 432 18.13 -17.35 -14.36
CA GLN A 432 17.78 -16.10 -13.72
C GLN A 432 16.31 -15.82 -14.02
N SER A 433 15.54 -15.40 -13.02
CA SER A 433 14.11 -15.14 -13.21
C SER A 433 13.86 -14.15 -14.33
N GLY A 434 12.89 -14.48 -15.19
CA GLY A 434 12.59 -13.75 -16.42
C GLY A 434 13.41 -14.17 -17.64
N ALA A 435 14.40 -15.06 -17.50
CA ALA A 435 15.16 -15.53 -18.66
C ALA A 435 14.32 -16.44 -19.57
N SER A 436 14.54 -16.31 -20.88
CA SER A 436 13.94 -17.18 -21.89
C SER A 436 14.66 -18.51 -22.10
N TYR A 437 15.77 -18.72 -21.39
CA TYR A 437 16.57 -19.92 -21.49
C TYR A 437 17.32 -20.19 -20.18
N PHE A 438 17.82 -21.42 -20.06
CA PHE A 438 18.73 -21.84 -19.00
C PHE A 438 19.84 -22.71 -19.58
N GLU A 439 20.97 -22.76 -18.89
CA GLU A 439 22.14 -23.56 -19.28
C GLU A 439 22.40 -24.65 -18.25
N ILE A 440 22.42 -25.91 -18.67
CA ILE A 440 22.73 -27.03 -17.77
C ILE A 440 24.25 -27.07 -17.56
N ASN A 441 24.67 -27.13 -16.30
CA ASN A 441 26.09 -27.17 -15.97
C ASN A 441 26.69 -28.53 -16.39
N HIS A 442 27.69 -28.52 -17.26
CA HIS A 442 28.31 -29.73 -17.82
C HIS A 442 28.92 -30.69 -16.78
N GLN A 443 29.15 -30.22 -15.55
CA GLN A 443 29.72 -31.01 -14.46
C GLN A 443 28.67 -31.87 -13.72
N THR A 444 27.38 -31.62 -13.90
CA THR A 444 26.33 -32.46 -13.31
C THR A 444 26.01 -33.64 -14.20
N GLN A 445 26.89 -34.65 -14.21
CA GLN A 445 26.68 -35.89 -14.97
C GLN A 445 25.58 -36.80 -14.39
N ASP A 446 25.12 -36.56 -13.15
CA ASP A 446 24.18 -37.42 -12.42
C ASP A 446 22.77 -36.83 -12.25
N LEU A 447 22.21 -36.18 -13.27
CA LEU A 447 20.78 -35.85 -13.26
C LEU A 447 19.94 -37.11 -13.50
N SER A 448 18.94 -37.34 -12.65
CA SER A 448 17.97 -38.40 -12.88
C SER A 448 17.24 -38.18 -14.21
N GLU A 449 16.90 -39.27 -14.90
CA GLU A 449 16.17 -39.21 -16.18
C GLU A 449 14.83 -38.45 -16.05
N GLN A 450 14.21 -38.50 -14.88
CA GLN A 450 13.00 -37.74 -14.58
C GLN A 450 13.26 -36.23 -14.56
N SER A 451 14.34 -35.77 -13.91
CA SER A 451 14.67 -34.34 -13.83
C SER A 451 15.01 -33.77 -15.21
N LYS A 452 15.70 -34.56 -16.05
CA LYS A 452 15.98 -34.17 -17.45
C LYS A 452 14.69 -34.00 -18.25
N LYS A 453 13.75 -34.93 -18.13
CA LYS A 453 12.44 -34.85 -18.79
C LYS A 453 11.65 -33.61 -18.34
N GLU A 454 11.64 -33.31 -17.04
CA GLU A 454 10.98 -32.12 -16.51
C GLU A 454 11.59 -30.83 -17.05
N LEU A 455 12.92 -30.70 -17.09
CA LEU A 455 13.59 -29.53 -17.67
C LEU A 455 13.33 -29.38 -19.17
N ILE A 456 13.32 -30.48 -19.92
CA ILE A 456 12.96 -30.48 -21.35
C ILE A 456 11.51 -30.03 -21.54
N GLN A 457 10.60 -30.51 -20.70
CA GLN A 457 9.19 -30.09 -20.74
C GLN A 457 9.09 -28.59 -20.45
N VAL A 458 9.69 -28.08 -19.38
CA VAL A 458 9.69 -26.64 -19.06
C VAL A 458 10.19 -25.81 -20.24
N LYS A 459 11.29 -26.23 -20.86
CA LYS A 459 11.82 -25.53 -22.04
C LYS A 459 10.82 -25.51 -23.19
N THR A 460 10.32 -26.69 -23.58
CA THR A 460 9.51 -26.85 -24.80
C THR A 460 8.08 -26.36 -24.67
N SER A 461 7.44 -26.53 -23.51
CA SER A 461 6.03 -26.16 -23.30
C SER A 461 5.86 -24.75 -22.74
N VAL A 462 6.89 -24.17 -22.11
CA VAL A 462 6.80 -22.86 -21.47
C VAL A 462 7.75 -21.85 -22.12
N LEU A 463 9.07 -22.04 -21.98
CA LEU A 463 10.04 -21.01 -22.40
C LEU A 463 10.03 -20.76 -23.92
N ASP A 464 10.02 -21.83 -24.73
CA ASP A 464 10.01 -21.72 -26.19
C ASP A 464 8.68 -21.12 -26.73
N VAL A 465 7.59 -21.22 -25.96
CA VAL A 465 6.24 -20.79 -26.38
C VAL A 465 5.91 -19.38 -25.89
N PHE A 466 6.17 -19.10 -24.61
CA PHE A 466 5.78 -17.85 -23.95
C PHE A 466 6.95 -16.88 -23.75
N GLY A 467 8.19 -17.33 -23.94
CA GLY A 467 9.40 -16.52 -23.80
C GLY A 467 9.94 -16.42 -22.37
N ASP A 468 9.12 -16.64 -21.34
CA ASP A 468 9.55 -16.80 -19.95
C ASP A 468 8.50 -17.61 -19.15
N THR A 469 8.64 -17.69 -17.83
CA THR A 469 7.68 -18.40 -16.95
C THR A 469 6.48 -17.54 -16.53
N GLY A 470 6.47 -16.25 -16.84
CA GLY A 470 5.42 -15.28 -16.52
C GLY A 470 5.41 -14.77 -15.08
N VAL A 471 6.12 -15.37 -14.13
CA VAL A 471 6.01 -15.00 -12.70
C VAL A 471 6.54 -13.59 -12.44
N LEU A 472 7.74 -13.28 -12.91
CA LEU A 472 8.34 -11.93 -12.77
C LEU A 472 7.54 -10.88 -13.55
N GLN A 473 7.04 -11.25 -14.74
CA GLN A 473 6.21 -10.38 -15.56
C GLN A 473 4.89 -10.06 -14.85
N ALA A 474 4.22 -11.05 -14.26
CA ALA A 474 2.99 -10.86 -13.49
C ALA A 474 3.18 -9.91 -12.30
N LEU A 475 4.29 -10.05 -11.55
CA LEU A 475 4.62 -9.12 -10.47
C LEU A 475 4.86 -7.69 -10.98
N SER A 476 5.62 -7.54 -12.07
CA SER A 476 5.97 -6.23 -12.63
C SER A 476 4.77 -5.51 -13.26
N GLN A 477 3.92 -6.25 -13.96
CA GLN A 477 2.67 -5.74 -14.53
C GLN A 477 1.65 -5.41 -13.43
N ALA A 478 1.56 -6.19 -12.36
CA ALA A 478 0.69 -5.88 -11.23
C ALA A 478 1.10 -4.56 -10.56
N VAL A 479 2.40 -4.34 -10.31
CA VAL A 479 2.88 -3.05 -9.79
C VAL A 479 2.56 -1.90 -10.77
N SER A 480 2.61 -2.15 -12.08
CA SER A 480 2.31 -1.14 -13.12
C SER A 480 0.83 -0.73 -13.18
N LEU A 481 -0.08 -1.55 -12.65
CA LEU A 481 -1.48 -1.15 -12.46
C LEU A 481 -1.59 0.03 -11.48
N ARG A 482 -0.64 0.12 -10.54
CA ARG A 482 -0.57 1.20 -9.54
C ARG A 482 0.87 1.65 -9.32
N SER A 483 1.44 2.26 -10.37
CA SER A 483 2.86 2.61 -10.43
C SER A 483 3.35 3.44 -9.24
N PRO A 484 4.36 2.97 -8.50
CA PRO A 484 5.11 3.79 -7.56
C PRO A 484 5.99 4.81 -8.28
N VAL A 485 6.45 5.81 -7.53
CA VAL A 485 7.54 6.69 -7.95
C VAL A 485 8.86 6.16 -7.38
N TYR A 486 9.92 6.18 -8.19
CA TYR A 486 11.26 5.77 -7.76
C TYR A 486 12.14 6.98 -7.48
N ALA A 487 12.95 6.88 -6.43
CA ALA A 487 14.03 7.83 -6.17
C ALA A 487 15.37 7.10 -6.10
N PHE A 488 16.35 7.63 -6.81
CA PHE A 488 17.73 7.14 -6.87
C PHE A 488 18.65 8.16 -6.21
N PRO A 489 18.81 8.10 -4.87
CA PRO A 489 19.63 9.03 -4.13
C PRO A 489 21.13 8.81 -4.42
N VAL A 490 21.81 9.88 -4.83
CA VAL A 490 23.23 9.88 -5.18
C VAL A 490 23.99 10.98 -4.43
N ASN A 491 25.28 10.77 -4.20
CA ASN A 491 26.19 11.78 -3.65
C ASN A 491 26.68 12.79 -4.72
N CYS A 492 26.62 12.39 -5.99
CA CYS A 492 27.12 13.13 -7.14
C CYS A 492 26.34 12.75 -8.39
N LEU A 493 25.75 13.74 -9.06
CA LEU A 493 24.93 13.53 -10.25
C LEU A 493 25.75 13.07 -11.47
N ASP A 494 27.03 13.44 -11.55
CA ASP A 494 27.90 13.09 -12.68
C ASP A 494 28.46 11.66 -12.61
N THR A 495 28.84 11.24 -11.40
CA THR A 495 29.36 9.89 -11.18
C THR A 495 28.24 8.89 -10.85
N CYS A 496 27.05 9.38 -10.51
CA CYS A 496 25.90 8.60 -10.07
C CYS A 496 26.21 7.68 -8.87
N GLN A 497 27.24 8.02 -8.10
CA GLN A 497 27.64 7.28 -6.91
C GLN A 497 26.58 7.45 -5.83
N SER A 498 26.17 6.37 -5.20
CA SER A 498 25.19 6.38 -4.12
C SER A 498 25.72 7.01 -2.84
N ILE A 499 24.80 7.32 -1.93
CA ILE A 499 25.10 7.93 -0.65
C ILE A 499 25.81 6.90 0.25
N ASN A 500 27.07 7.18 0.61
CA ASN A 500 27.92 6.30 1.42
C ASN A 500 28.26 6.93 2.80
N VAL A 501 27.34 7.69 3.40
CA VAL A 501 27.62 8.42 4.66
C VAL A 501 27.92 7.45 5.83
N ILE A 502 27.34 6.25 5.81
CA ILE A 502 27.42 5.29 6.94
C ILE A 502 28.40 4.14 6.69
N THR A 503 28.54 3.67 5.45
CA THR A 503 29.35 2.51 5.10
C THR A 503 30.70 2.93 4.52
N LYS A 504 31.83 2.50 5.10
CA LYS A 504 33.20 2.65 4.54
C LYS A 504 33.43 1.83 3.25
N GLU A 505 32.36 1.42 2.58
CA GLU A 505 32.39 0.63 1.36
C GLU A 505 32.89 1.47 0.17
N LYS A 506 33.40 0.76 -0.84
CA LYS A 506 33.76 1.38 -2.12
C LYS A 506 32.55 2.13 -2.70
N PRO A 507 32.76 3.24 -3.42
CA PRO A 507 31.67 3.97 -4.05
C PRO A 507 30.92 3.07 -5.04
N GLN A 508 29.64 2.85 -4.78
CA GLN A 508 28.75 2.05 -5.63
C GLN A 508 27.86 2.98 -6.46
N ILE A 509 27.67 2.66 -7.73
CA ILE A 509 26.86 3.47 -8.66
C ILE A 509 25.41 2.97 -8.62
N PHE A 510 24.46 3.90 -8.48
CA PHE A 510 23.02 3.63 -8.37
C PHE A 510 22.72 2.43 -7.44
N ARG A 511 23.35 2.29 -6.28
CA ARG A 511 23.06 1.16 -5.38
C ARG A 511 21.61 1.15 -4.92
N ASP A 512 21.14 2.31 -4.46
CA ASP A 512 19.89 2.47 -3.74
C ASP A 512 18.75 2.89 -4.68
N CYS A 513 17.57 2.32 -4.46
CA CYS A 513 16.31 2.69 -5.10
C CYS A 513 15.25 2.73 -4.01
N ILE A 514 14.64 3.91 -3.82
CA ILE A 514 13.59 4.11 -2.81
C ILE A 514 12.26 4.15 -3.53
N VAL A 515 11.33 3.30 -3.09
CA VAL A 515 9.96 3.25 -3.61
C VAL A 515 9.12 4.26 -2.85
N LEU A 516 8.46 5.16 -3.57
CA LEU A 516 7.72 6.29 -3.04
C LEU A 516 6.27 6.26 -3.52
N LYS A 517 5.37 6.77 -2.68
CA LYS A 517 4.01 7.08 -3.10
C LYS A 517 4.02 8.27 -4.07
N PRO A 518 3.17 8.29 -5.10
CA PRO A 518 2.94 9.49 -5.91
C PRO A 518 2.65 10.72 -5.03
N GLY A 519 3.11 11.89 -5.47
CA GLY A 519 3.01 13.14 -4.69
C GLY A 519 4.04 13.30 -3.56
N THR A 520 5.05 12.44 -3.47
CA THR A 520 6.13 12.59 -2.47
C THR A 520 7.00 13.81 -2.78
N THR A 521 7.11 14.72 -1.81
CA THR A 521 7.97 15.90 -1.93
C THR A 521 9.44 15.60 -1.61
N VAL A 522 10.35 16.45 -2.09
CA VAL A 522 11.79 16.37 -1.78
C VAL A 522 12.05 16.39 -0.27
N GLU A 523 11.30 17.19 0.50
CA GLU A 523 11.41 17.21 1.96
C GLU A 523 11.02 15.88 2.60
N LYS A 524 9.93 15.25 2.14
CA LYS A 524 9.55 13.92 2.62
C LYS A 524 10.59 12.87 2.26
N LEU A 525 11.14 12.92 1.05
CA LEU A 525 12.25 12.06 0.67
C LEU A 525 13.46 12.26 1.58
N PHE A 526 13.83 13.51 1.88
CA PHE A 526 14.93 13.79 2.83
C PHE A 526 14.68 13.14 4.20
N ASN A 527 13.46 13.26 4.74
CA ASN A 527 13.09 12.62 6.01
C ASN A 527 13.17 11.08 5.91
N ILE A 528 12.71 10.48 4.81
CA ILE A 528 12.85 9.03 4.57
C ILE A 528 14.32 8.63 4.58
N LEU A 529 15.20 9.41 3.93
CA LEU A 529 16.63 9.13 3.92
C LEU A 529 17.30 9.36 5.27
N LEU A 530 16.73 10.17 6.16
CA LEU A 530 17.32 10.50 7.46
C LEU A 530 17.03 9.43 8.53
N TYR A 531 15.85 8.81 8.48
CA TYR A 531 15.36 7.92 9.53
C TYR A 531 15.28 6.44 9.09
N PRO A 532 15.25 5.49 10.05
CA PRO A 532 14.98 4.10 9.74
C PRO A 532 13.64 3.94 9.00
N PRO A 533 13.51 2.96 8.08
CA PRO A 533 14.44 1.85 7.84
C PRO A 533 15.55 2.15 6.81
N VAL A 534 15.59 3.35 6.24
CA VAL A 534 16.54 3.67 5.14
C VAL A 534 17.85 4.25 5.67
N SER A 535 17.78 5.31 6.50
CA SER A 535 18.93 5.91 7.19
C SER A 535 20.18 6.06 6.31
N LEU A 536 20.09 6.72 5.14
CA LEU A 536 21.22 7.00 4.26
C LEU A 536 21.89 8.36 4.51
N LEU A 537 21.17 9.31 5.13
CA LEU A 537 21.62 10.67 5.40
C LEU A 537 21.65 10.99 6.90
N ALA A 538 22.32 12.08 7.25
CA ALA A 538 22.38 12.63 8.60
C ALA A 538 22.36 14.17 8.55
N GLY A 539 21.96 14.80 9.65
CA GLY A 539 21.96 16.26 9.82
C GLY A 539 20.73 16.95 9.24
N GLU A 540 20.87 18.23 8.89
CA GLU A 540 19.77 19.10 8.46
C GLU A 540 19.80 19.33 6.95
N TYR A 541 18.63 19.51 6.36
CA TYR A 541 18.49 19.78 4.93
C TYR A 541 19.16 21.11 4.54
N VAL A 542 19.96 21.11 3.47
CA VAL A 542 20.58 22.32 2.92
C VAL A 542 20.00 22.64 1.54
N ARG A 543 20.11 21.69 0.60
CA ARG A 543 19.63 21.86 -0.79
C ARG A 543 19.49 20.51 -1.50
N ALA A 544 18.71 20.47 -2.57
CA ALA A 544 18.60 19.31 -3.44
C ALA A 544 18.84 19.70 -4.91
N GLU A 545 19.46 18.80 -5.65
CA GLU A 545 19.65 18.90 -7.10
C GLU A 545 19.14 17.60 -7.73
N GLY A 546 18.34 17.72 -8.79
CA GLY A 546 17.85 16.59 -9.57
C GLY A 546 18.51 16.55 -10.93
N VAL A 547 18.43 15.41 -11.58
CA VAL A 547 18.73 15.29 -13.00
C VAL A 547 17.67 14.48 -13.72
N SER A 548 17.24 15.01 -14.85
CA SER A 548 16.28 14.33 -15.73
C SER A 548 16.92 13.17 -16.49
N SER A 549 16.07 12.32 -17.06
CA SER A 549 16.48 11.27 -18.01
C SER A 549 17.25 11.81 -19.21
N LYS A 550 17.08 13.10 -19.55
CA LYS A 550 17.82 13.80 -20.62
C LYS A 550 19.15 14.42 -20.15
N GLY A 551 19.56 14.20 -18.91
CA GLY A 551 20.79 14.74 -18.34
C GLY A 551 20.73 16.22 -17.94
N VAL A 552 19.55 16.86 -18.02
CA VAL A 552 19.37 18.26 -17.60
C VAL A 552 19.30 18.31 -16.08
N LYS A 553 20.26 19.02 -15.46
CA LYS A 553 20.31 19.25 -14.02
C LYS A 553 19.40 20.42 -13.64
N SER A 554 18.67 20.26 -12.55
CA SER A 554 17.83 21.31 -11.96
C SER A 554 18.03 21.40 -10.46
N VAL A 555 17.88 22.61 -9.92
CA VAL A 555 17.76 22.81 -8.47
C VAL A 555 16.34 22.43 -8.07
N LEU A 556 16.22 21.71 -6.96
CA LEU A 556 14.93 21.29 -6.42
C LEU A 556 14.69 21.95 -5.07
N HIS A 557 13.49 22.48 -4.90
CA HIS A 557 12.99 23.02 -3.65
C HIS A 557 12.33 21.92 -2.81
N LYS A 558 12.20 22.17 -1.51
CA LYS A 558 11.61 21.23 -0.54
C LYS A 558 10.21 20.72 -0.93
N HIS A 559 9.43 21.56 -1.59
CA HIS A 559 8.03 21.33 -1.90
C HIS A 559 7.85 20.70 -3.29
N ASP A 560 8.92 20.61 -4.08
CA ASP A 560 8.89 19.99 -5.40
C ASP A 560 8.58 18.50 -5.25
N ILE A 561 7.76 17.99 -6.16
CA ILE A 561 7.37 16.58 -6.21
C ILE A 561 8.47 15.78 -6.90
N VAL A 562 8.84 14.66 -6.30
CA VAL A 562 9.72 13.66 -6.93
C VAL A 562 8.92 12.89 -7.96
N ASN A 563 9.45 12.79 -9.18
CA ASN A 563 8.85 12.11 -10.33
C ASN A 563 9.93 11.66 -11.32
N GLU A 564 9.55 11.07 -12.45
CA GLU A 564 10.49 10.55 -13.44
C GLU A 564 11.46 11.58 -14.03
N THR A 565 11.07 12.87 -14.04
CA THR A 565 11.88 13.97 -14.57
C THR A 565 12.98 14.42 -13.62
N ASN A 566 12.93 14.02 -12.35
CA ASN A 566 13.91 14.39 -11.35
C ASN A 566 14.30 13.24 -10.41
N GLN A 567 13.95 11.98 -10.71
CA GLN A 567 14.15 10.81 -9.85
C GLN A 567 15.59 10.51 -9.44
N ILE A 568 16.60 11.00 -10.19
CA ILE A 568 18.01 10.90 -9.79
C ILE A 568 18.39 12.15 -9.02
N LEU A 569 18.64 12.00 -7.73
CA LEU A 569 18.61 13.12 -6.77
C LEU A 569 19.86 13.15 -5.92
N LYS A 570 20.47 14.34 -5.80
CA LYS A 570 21.49 14.63 -4.82
C LYS A 570 20.92 15.55 -3.75
N ILE A 571 20.73 15.01 -2.55
CA ILE A 571 20.31 15.80 -1.39
C ILE A 571 21.52 16.08 -0.51
N MET A 572 21.74 17.37 -0.23
CA MET A 572 22.84 17.85 0.59
C MET A 572 22.32 18.19 1.97
N SER A 573 23.01 17.68 2.99
CA SER A 573 22.73 17.92 4.39
C SER A 573 23.97 18.36 5.16
N THR A 574 23.75 18.97 6.32
CA THR A 574 24.84 19.31 7.24
C THR A 574 25.44 18.04 7.84
N ARG A 575 26.74 18.00 8.10
CA ARG A 575 27.32 16.92 8.91
C ARG A 575 27.01 17.23 10.38
N LYS A 576 26.27 16.36 11.10
CA LYS A 576 26.26 16.43 12.57
C LYS A 576 27.71 16.28 13.04
N ALA A 577 28.24 17.29 13.73
CA ALA A 577 29.48 17.14 14.48
C ALA A 577 29.28 15.98 15.45
N SER A 578 30.03 14.90 15.29
CA SER A 578 30.08 13.82 16.26
C SER A 578 30.31 14.44 17.63
N HIS A 579 29.36 14.31 18.55
CA HIS A 579 29.61 14.62 19.96
C HIS A 579 30.79 13.75 20.38
N SER A 580 31.97 14.38 20.49
CA SER A 580 33.08 13.77 21.20
C SER A 580 32.61 13.64 22.64
N THR A 581 32.28 12.43 23.06
CA THR A 581 32.31 12.06 24.46
C THR A 581 33.76 12.24 24.92
N LYS A 582 34.07 13.46 25.35
CA LYS A 582 35.23 13.71 26.20
C LYS A 582 34.93 13.00 27.51
N THR A 583 35.44 11.78 27.62
CA THR A 583 35.77 11.16 28.89
C THR A 583 36.59 12.16 29.71
N ARG A 584 35.95 12.84 30.65
CA ARG A 584 36.66 13.46 31.78
C ARG A 584 36.92 12.35 32.79
N LYS A 585 38.20 12.19 33.10
CA LYS A 585 38.78 11.32 34.12
C LYS A 585 38.12 11.49 35.47
#